data_AF-A0A3D3FU42-F1
#
_entry.id   AF-A0A3D3FU42-F1
#
_cell.length_a   1.000
_cell.length_b   1.000
_cell.length_c   1.000
_cell.angle_alpha   90.00
_cell.angle_beta   90.00
_cell.angle_gamma   90.00
#
_symmetry.space_group_name_H-M   'P 1'
#
loop_
_entity.id
_entity.type
_entity.pdbx_description
1 polymer ?
#
loop_
_entity_poly.entity_id
_entity_poly.type
_entity_poly.pdbx_seq_one_letter_code
_entity_poly.pdbx_strand_id
1 'polypeptide(L)'
;MIPVVVRYRIPGLGTDARLVVFSAAAAIGIAVQLLLPGGFVPGSILIALPLALLSAKPWTNKPADLGEEDWQPTGMAELDRIADAFRSARKIRIPFWYRSGSGLPGTIVLFLLALISSPVDGRFSLACFDAALLFWPSLHFLRVRIWVPKDFEMIMGAVQAARSAPAPSGVVLTPYLRLDRDAEGLRIPEDARLMVEPRRKRDD
;
A
#
# COMPACT_ATOMS: atom_id res chain seq x y z
N MET A 1 17.44 8.39 -4.35
CA MET A 1 16.22 7.56 -4.33
C MET A 1 15.99 7.14 -2.89
N ILE A 2 14.82 7.42 -2.32
CA ILE A 2 14.48 6.90 -0.98
C ILE A 2 14.31 5.38 -1.14
N PRO A 3 15.07 4.54 -0.42
CA PRO A 3 14.95 3.10 -0.54
C PRO A 3 13.54 2.67 -0.13
N VAL A 4 12.85 1.93 -0.99
CA VAL A 4 11.55 1.34 -0.66
C VAL A 4 11.79 0.21 0.33
N VAL A 5 11.50 0.45 1.61
CA VAL A 5 11.63 -0.57 2.65
C VAL A 5 10.38 -1.43 2.69
N VAL A 6 10.53 -2.73 2.43
CA VAL A 6 9.44 -3.70 2.60
C VAL A 6 9.25 -3.95 4.09
N ARG A 7 8.07 -3.61 4.60
CA ARG A 7 7.68 -3.89 5.99
C ARG A 7 7.03 -5.27 6.07
N TYR A 8 7.59 -6.16 6.87
CA TYR A 8 7.03 -7.50 7.10
C TYR A 8 6.08 -7.52 8.30
N ARG A 9 5.18 -8.51 8.34
CA ARG A 9 4.27 -8.71 9.48
C ARG A 9 5.00 -9.28 10.68
N ILE A 10 5.88 -10.26 10.46
CA ILE A 10 6.75 -10.83 11.49
C ILE A 10 8.01 -9.95 11.55
N PRO A 11 8.32 -9.26 12.67
CA PRO A 11 9.51 -8.43 12.80
C PRO A 11 10.80 -9.27 13.01
N GLY A 12 11.97 -8.62 13.06
CA GLY A 12 13.24 -9.24 13.50
C GLY A 12 14.24 -9.58 12.40
N LEU A 13 13.81 -10.20 11.30
CA LEU A 13 14.70 -10.57 10.19
C LEU A 13 14.69 -9.54 9.06
N GLY A 14 15.86 -9.24 8.48
CA GLY A 14 15.98 -8.46 7.24
C GLY A 14 15.47 -9.24 6.02
N THR A 15 15.23 -8.54 4.90
CA THR A 15 14.75 -9.15 3.65
C THR A 15 15.66 -10.27 3.17
N ASP A 16 16.97 -10.03 3.14
CA ASP A 16 17.96 -10.98 2.62
C ASP A 16 17.97 -12.27 3.45
N ALA A 17 17.97 -12.16 4.78
CA ALA A 17 17.91 -13.30 5.68
C ALA A 17 16.63 -14.14 5.48
N ARG A 18 15.49 -13.48 5.26
CA ARG A 18 14.23 -14.19 4.97
C ARG A 18 14.30 -14.94 3.65
N LEU A 19 14.89 -14.34 2.62
CA LEU A 19 15.06 -14.98 1.31
C LEU A 19 16.00 -16.18 1.39
N VAL A 20 17.07 -16.10 2.18
CA VAL A 20 17.99 -17.23 2.41
C VAL A 20 17.26 -18.38 3.11
N VAL A 21 16.56 -18.09 4.21
CA VAL A 21 15.79 -19.12 4.95
C VAL A 21 14.71 -19.74 4.07
N PHE A 22 13.98 -18.90 3.33
CA PHE A 22 12.95 -19.37 2.39
C PHE A 22 13.54 -20.26 1.30
N SER A 23 14.62 -19.82 0.65
CA SER A 23 15.27 -20.57 -0.44
C SER A 23 15.84 -21.89 0.06
N ALA A 24 16.46 -21.91 1.24
CA ALA A 24 17.00 -23.13 1.84
C ALA A 24 15.89 -24.13 2.19
N ALA A 25 14.83 -23.68 2.87
CA ALA A 25 13.70 -24.53 3.23
C ALA A 25 12.95 -25.04 1.99
N ALA A 26 12.79 -24.20 0.96
CA ALA A 26 12.22 -24.59 -0.31
C ALA A 26 13.06 -25.67 -1.02
N ALA A 27 14.38 -25.47 -1.11
CA ALA A 27 15.28 -26.44 -1.74
C ALA A 27 15.27 -27.80 -1.01
N ILE A 28 15.29 -27.78 0.33
CA ILE A 28 15.17 -29.01 1.14
C ILE A 28 13.79 -29.64 0.94
N GLY A 29 12.71 -28.86 0.92
CA GLY A 29 11.35 -29.36 0.69
C GLY A 29 11.20 -30.05 -0.66
N ILE A 30 11.72 -29.44 -1.73
CA ILE A 30 11.75 -30.04 -3.07
C ILE A 30 12.59 -31.32 -3.09
N ALA A 31 13.77 -31.32 -2.45
CA ALA A 31 14.60 -32.51 -2.35
C ALA A 31 13.85 -33.65 -1.61
N VAL A 32 13.12 -33.35 -0.53
CA VAL A 32 12.29 -34.32 0.19
C VAL A 32 11.17 -34.87 -0.70
N GLN A 33 10.48 -34.04 -1.47
CA GLN A 33 9.42 -34.49 -2.40
C GLN A 33 9.96 -35.45 -3.46
N LEU A 34 11.18 -35.20 -3.97
CA LEU A 34 11.76 -35.95 -5.08
C LEU A 34 12.50 -37.23 -4.64
N LEU A 35 13.14 -37.21 -3.47
CA LEU A 35 14.06 -38.28 -3.05
C LEU A 35 13.44 -39.28 -2.07
N LEU A 36 12.40 -38.90 -1.33
CA LEU A 36 11.79 -39.76 -0.32
C LEU A 36 10.45 -40.36 -0.80
N PRO A 37 10.24 -41.68 -0.68
CA PRO A 37 8.94 -42.28 -0.88
C PRO A 37 7.91 -41.66 0.08
N GLY A 38 6.81 -41.12 -0.45
CA GLY A 38 5.81 -40.40 0.36
C GLY A 38 6.25 -39.00 0.81
N GLY A 39 7.37 -38.48 0.29
CA GLY A 39 7.92 -37.16 0.63
C GLY A 39 7.06 -35.96 0.21
N PHE A 40 5.99 -36.18 -0.57
CA PHE A 40 5.12 -35.11 -1.07
C PHE A 40 4.61 -34.19 0.05
N VAL A 41 3.96 -34.76 1.08
CA VAL A 41 3.38 -33.98 2.19
C VAL A 41 4.47 -33.29 3.03
N PRO A 42 5.48 -33.98 3.58
CA PRO A 42 6.49 -33.34 4.42
C PRO A 42 7.30 -32.28 3.64
N GLY A 43 7.62 -32.54 2.37
CA GLY A 43 8.34 -31.57 1.55
C GLY A 43 7.49 -30.34 1.21
N SER A 44 6.19 -30.50 0.95
CA SER A 44 5.26 -29.38 0.75
C SER A 44 5.14 -28.50 2.01
N ILE A 45 5.11 -29.13 3.19
CA ILE A 45 5.10 -28.42 4.48
C ILE A 45 6.39 -27.60 4.64
N LEU A 46 7.56 -28.16 4.29
CA LEU A 46 8.84 -27.47 4.36
C LEU A 46 8.90 -26.25 3.43
N ILE A 47 8.29 -26.32 2.24
CA ILE A 47 8.17 -25.17 1.32
C ILE A 47 7.22 -24.11 1.91
N ALA A 48 6.10 -24.54 2.49
CA ALA A 48 5.05 -23.65 2.96
C ALA A 48 5.38 -22.92 4.28
N LEU A 49 6.08 -23.58 5.20
CA LEU A 49 6.42 -23.06 6.52
C LEU A 49 7.08 -21.66 6.50
N PRO A 50 8.14 -21.41 5.71
CA PRO A 50 8.80 -20.10 5.64
C PRO A 50 7.97 -19.01 4.94
N LEU A 51 6.82 -19.33 4.30
CA LEU A 51 6.00 -18.31 3.63
C LEU A 51 5.52 -17.23 4.59
N ALA A 52 5.29 -17.58 5.86
CA ALA A 52 4.93 -16.62 6.90
C ALA A 52 6.03 -15.57 7.11
N LEU A 53 7.30 -15.92 6.96
CA LEU A 53 8.41 -14.97 7.06
C LEU A 53 8.38 -13.96 5.91
N LEU A 54 7.91 -14.35 4.72
CA LEU A 54 7.78 -13.45 3.58
C LEU A 54 6.45 -12.68 3.54
N SER A 55 5.65 -12.75 4.61
CA SER A 55 4.39 -12.01 4.71
C SER A 55 4.61 -10.50 4.85
N ALA A 56 4.68 -9.81 3.71
CA ALA A 56 4.75 -8.37 3.64
C ALA A 56 3.43 -7.70 4.04
N LYS A 57 3.53 -6.54 4.69
CA LYS A 57 2.41 -5.61 4.85
C LYS A 57 2.21 -4.88 3.52
N PRO A 58 0.97 -4.60 3.10
CA PRO A 58 0.72 -3.75 1.94
C PRO A 58 1.43 -2.41 2.11
N TRP A 59 2.18 -2.00 1.09
CA TRP A 59 2.78 -0.68 1.07
C TRP A 59 1.67 0.36 0.89
N THR A 60 1.75 1.46 1.64
CA THR A 60 0.84 2.59 1.50
C THR A 60 1.58 3.90 1.70
N ASN A 61 1.11 4.94 1.03
CA ASN A 61 1.54 6.32 1.24
C ASN A 61 0.74 7.03 2.34
N LYS A 62 -0.14 6.33 3.08
CA LYS A 62 -0.81 6.93 4.25
C LYS A 62 0.28 7.31 5.28
N PRO A 63 0.39 8.59 5.67
CA PRO A 63 1.29 8.99 6.74
C PRO A 63 0.81 8.43 8.09
N ALA A 64 1.72 8.27 9.05
CA ALA A 64 1.37 7.91 10.42
C ALA A 64 1.05 9.20 11.18
N ASP A 65 -0.19 9.32 11.62
CA ASP A 65 -0.76 10.44 12.37
C ASP A 65 -0.44 10.28 13.88
N LEU A 66 -0.16 11.40 14.56
CA LEU A 66 0.00 11.45 16.02
C LEU A 66 -1.27 11.97 16.71
N GLY A 67 -2.24 12.47 15.95
CA GLY A 67 -3.52 12.96 16.46
C GLY A 67 -3.45 14.37 17.05
N GLU A 68 -2.49 15.19 16.63
CA GLU A 68 -2.47 16.63 16.89
C GLU A 68 -3.49 17.34 15.97
N GLU A 69 -4.26 18.29 16.53
CA GLU A 69 -5.28 19.04 15.78
C GLU A 69 -4.97 20.54 15.78
N ASP A 70 -3.91 20.95 15.09
CA ASP A 70 -3.51 22.38 15.01
C ASP A 70 -4.12 23.07 13.78
N TRP A 71 -4.92 24.11 14.01
CA TRP A 71 -5.55 24.89 12.95
C TRP A 71 -4.73 26.12 12.62
N GLN A 72 -4.23 26.21 11.40
CA GLN A 72 -3.40 27.32 10.96
C GLN A 72 -3.96 28.02 9.73
N PRO A 73 -3.90 29.36 9.67
CA PRO A 73 -4.25 30.09 8.47
C PRO A 73 -3.25 29.73 7.37
N THR A 74 -3.74 29.50 6.16
CA THR A 74 -2.90 29.13 5.03
C THR A 74 -3.09 30.05 3.84
N GLY A 75 -2.23 29.92 2.84
CA GLY A 75 -2.39 30.59 1.54
C GLY A 75 -3.28 29.78 0.62
N MET A 76 -4.01 30.47 -0.26
CA MET A 76 -4.82 29.81 -1.31
C MET A 76 -3.97 28.90 -2.23
N ALA A 77 -2.73 29.31 -2.51
CA ALA A 77 -1.80 28.50 -3.29
C ALA A 77 -1.42 27.18 -2.60
N GLU A 78 -1.42 27.12 -1.26
CA GLU A 78 -1.16 25.88 -0.52
C GLU A 78 -2.32 24.89 -0.69
N LEU A 79 -3.55 25.38 -0.60
CA LEU A 79 -4.74 24.56 -0.84
C LEU A 79 -4.75 24.00 -2.27
N ASP A 80 -4.40 24.83 -3.26
CA ASP A 80 -4.36 24.41 -4.65
C ASP A 80 -3.25 23.36 -4.88
N ARG A 81 -2.09 23.52 -4.22
CA ARG A 81 -1.02 22.50 -4.21
C ARG A 81 -1.49 21.15 -3.63
N ILE A 82 -2.22 21.17 -2.51
CA ILE A 82 -2.74 19.94 -1.87
C ILE A 82 -3.79 19.27 -2.78
N ALA A 83 -4.70 20.04 -3.36
CA ALA A 83 -5.70 19.51 -4.28
C ALA A 83 -5.06 18.85 -5.53
N ASP A 84 -4.02 19.48 -6.09
CA ASP A 84 -3.28 18.91 -7.20
C ASP A 84 -2.48 17.67 -6.79
N ALA A 85 -1.98 17.59 -5.55
CA ALA A 85 -1.38 16.39 -5.00
C ALA A 85 -2.39 15.22 -4.95
N PHE A 86 -3.63 15.44 -4.55
CA PHE A 86 -4.67 14.40 -4.57
C PHE A 86 -5.00 13.94 -6.00
N ARG A 87 -5.12 14.88 -6.94
CA ARG A 87 -5.35 14.56 -8.36
C ARG A 87 -4.18 13.75 -8.95
N SER A 88 -2.95 14.10 -8.61
CA SER A 88 -1.76 13.38 -9.08
C SER A 88 -1.69 11.97 -8.48
N ALA A 89 -1.96 11.83 -7.17
CA ALA A 89 -2.03 10.53 -6.50
C ALA A 89 -3.07 9.60 -7.14
N ARG A 90 -4.24 10.12 -7.51
CA ARG A 90 -5.30 9.36 -8.20
C ARG A 90 -4.90 8.89 -9.60
N LYS A 91 -4.02 9.62 -10.27
CA LYS A 91 -3.51 9.26 -11.62
C LYS A 91 -2.41 8.20 -11.58
N ILE A 92 -1.83 7.91 -10.41
CA ILE A 92 -0.79 6.89 -10.29
C ILE A 92 -1.38 5.53 -10.70
N ARG A 93 -0.84 4.96 -11.77
CA ARG A 93 -1.24 3.65 -12.27
C ARG A 93 -0.40 2.57 -11.58
N ILE A 94 -1.06 1.78 -10.75
CA ILE A 94 -0.45 0.60 -10.13
C ILE A 94 -0.48 -0.54 -11.15
N PRO A 95 0.67 -1.20 -11.45
CA PRO A 95 0.70 -2.39 -12.29
C PRO A 95 -0.20 -3.49 -11.72
N PHE A 96 -0.80 -4.30 -12.60
CA PHE A 96 -1.79 -5.32 -12.20
C PHE A 96 -1.30 -6.21 -11.06
N TRP A 97 -0.06 -6.70 -11.13
CA TRP A 97 0.55 -7.61 -10.15
C TRP A 97 0.60 -7.07 -8.72
N TYR A 98 0.64 -5.74 -8.53
CA TYR A 98 0.69 -5.11 -7.21
C TYR A 98 -0.68 -4.73 -6.64
N ARG A 99 -1.77 -4.88 -7.41
CA ARG A 99 -3.14 -4.59 -6.96
C ARG A 99 -3.65 -5.66 -6.00
N SER A 100 -4.50 -5.30 -5.05
CA SER A 100 -5.18 -6.28 -4.21
C SER A 100 -5.96 -7.29 -5.04
N GLY A 101 -5.79 -8.59 -4.75
CA GLY A 101 -6.50 -9.68 -5.42
C GLY A 101 -5.90 -10.16 -6.75
N SER A 102 -4.89 -9.49 -7.32
CA SER A 102 -4.32 -9.89 -8.62
C SER A 102 -3.50 -11.19 -8.59
N GLY A 103 -3.22 -11.72 -7.41
CA GLY A 103 -2.56 -13.02 -7.25
C GLY A 103 -3.48 -14.22 -7.50
N LEU A 104 -4.80 -14.02 -7.42
CA LEU A 104 -5.79 -15.09 -7.53
C LEU A 104 -5.73 -15.81 -8.88
N PRO A 105 -5.73 -15.11 -10.04
CA PRO A 105 -5.67 -15.78 -11.34
C PRO A 105 -4.43 -16.65 -11.51
N GLY A 106 -3.25 -16.14 -11.12
CA GLY A 106 -1.99 -16.90 -11.20
C GLY A 106 -2.02 -18.14 -10.31
N THR A 107 -2.56 -18.01 -9.10
CA THR A 107 -2.71 -19.13 -8.16
C THR A 107 -3.67 -20.20 -8.72
N ILE A 108 -4.82 -19.77 -9.23
CA ILE A 108 -5.83 -20.65 -9.83
C ILE A 108 -5.24 -21.41 -11.03
N VAL A 109 -4.56 -20.71 -11.93
CA VAL A 109 -3.95 -21.33 -13.12
C VAL A 109 -2.92 -22.39 -12.71
N LEU A 110 -2.02 -22.09 -11.76
CA LEU A 110 -1.00 -23.05 -11.33
C LEU A 110 -1.61 -24.29 -10.67
N PHE A 111 -2.62 -24.13 -9.80
CA PHE A 111 -3.30 -25.27 -9.19
C PHE A 111 -4.13 -26.08 -10.19
N LEU A 112 -4.80 -25.44 -11.14
CA LEU A 112 -5.52 -26.14 -12.21
C LEU A 112 -4.56 -26.93 -13.10
N LEU A 113 -3.43 -26.34 -13.48
CA LEU A 113 -2.38 -27.04 -14.23
C LEU A 113 -1.84 -28.23 -13.46
N ALA A 114 -1.56 -28.07 -12.16
CA ALA A 114 -1.12 -29.17 -11.30
C ALA A 114 -2.17 -30.30 -11.28
N LEU A 115 -3.44 -29.98 -11.09
CA LEU A 115 -4.51 -30.97 -11.02
C LEU A 115 -4.73 -31.72 -12.35
N ILE A 116 -4.83 -30.98 -13.47
CA ILE A 116 -5.14 -31.55 -14.78
C ILE A 116 -3.98 -32.38 -15.33
N SER A 117 -2.73 -31.99 -15.04
CA SER A 117 -1.55 -32.70 -15.51
C SER A 117 -1.15 -33.91 -14.66
N SER A 118 -1.65 -34.02 -13.43
CA SER A 118 -1.36 -35.14 -12.52
C SER A 118 -1.47 -36.54 -13.15
N PRO A 119 -2.52 -36.88 -13.92
CA PRO A 119 -2.63 -38.21 -14.55
C PRO A 119 -1.73 -38.40 -15.78
N VAL A 120 -1.16 -37.33 -16.34
CA VAL A 120 -0.35 -37.38 -17.58
C VAL A 120 1.14 -37.34 -17.26
N ASP A 121 1.57 -36.38 -16.45
CA ASP A 121 2.95 -36.19 -16.02
C ASP A 121 2.99 -35.67 -14.57
N GLY A 122 3.26 -36.59 -13.65
CA GLY A 122 3.38 -36.28 -12.23
C GLY A 122 4.49 -35.28 -11.91
N ARG A 123 5.56 -35.19 -12.73
CA ARG A 123 6.65 -34.24 -12.48
C ARG A 123 6.25 -32.83 -12.88
N PHE A 124 5.58 -32.67 -14.02
CA PHE A 124 5.04 -31.38 -14.42
C PHE A 124 3.95 -30.90 -13.44
N SER A 125 3.08 -31.81 -13.00
CA SER A 125 2.08 -31.54 -11.97
C SER A 125 2.70 -31.03 -10.67
N LEU A 126 3.73 -31.72 -10.18
CA LEU A 126 4.49 -31.32 -9.00
C LEU A 126 5.16 -29.95 -9.19
N ALA A 127 5.80 -29.71 -10.33
CA ALA A 127 6.43 -28.43 -10.63
C ALA A 127 5.42 -27.27 -10.62
N CYS A 128 4.22 -27.46 -11.17
CA CYS A 128 3.15 -26.46 -11.10
C CYS A 128 2.67 -26.21 -9.67
N PHE A 129 2.54 -27.27 -8.87
CA PHE A 129 2.16 -27.18 -7.46
C PHE A 129 3.22 -26.41 -6.64
N ASP A 130 4.49 -26.78 -6.78
CA ASP A 130 5.59 -26.12 -6.08
C ASP A 130 5.74 -24.66 -6.53
N ALA A 131 5.56 -24.37 -7.82
CA ALA A 131 5.52 -22.99 -8.31
C ALA A 131 4.41 -22.16 -7.63
N ALA A 132 3.23 -22.75 -7.39
CA ALA A 132 2.14 -22.06 -6.68
C ALA A 132 2.54 -21.69 -5.24
N LEU A 133 3.24 -22.57 -4.54
CA LEU A 133 3.75 -22.32 -3.20
C LEU A 133 4.89 -21.30 -3.22
N LEU A 134 5.85 -21.45 -4.14
CA LEU A 134 7.03 -20.59 -4.23
C LEU A 134 6.68 -19.15 -4.59
N PHE A 135 5.74 -18.96 -5.52
CA PHE A 135 5.29 -17.64 -5.92
C PHE A 135 4.23 -17.05 -5.00
N TRP A 136 3.76 -17.78 -4.01
CA TRP A 136 2.73 -17.32 -3.07
C TRP A 136 3.03 -15.94 -2.47
N PRO A 137 4.24 -15.62 -1.96
CA PRO A 137 4.51 -14.33 -1.35
C PRO A 137 4.39 -13.17 -2.34
N SER A 138 4.93 -13.36 -3.54
CA SER A 138 4.89 -12.36 -4.61
C SER A 138 3.47 -12.15 -5.13
N LEU A 139 2.70 -13.24 -5.27
CA LEU A 139 1.33 -13.20 -5.74
C LEU A 139 0.40 -12.55 -4.72
N HIS A 140 0.61 -12.71 -3.41
CA HIS A 140 -0.38 -12.33 -2.39
C HIS A 140 0.03 -11.19 -1.47
N PHE A 141 1.31 -11.03 -1.14
CA PHE A 141 1.75 -10.11 -0.09
C PHE A 141 2.35 -8.80 -0.59
N LEU A 142 2.96 -8.77 -1.79
CA LEU A 142 3.52 -7.56 -2.39
C LEU A 142 2.41 -6.66 -2.96
N ARG A 143 1.63 -6.04 -2.09
CA ARG A 143 0.51 -5.17 -2.45
C ARG A 143 0.87 -3.71 -2.29
N VAL A 144 0.41 -2.89 -3.22
CA VAL A 144 0.53 -1.42 -3.19
C VAL A 144 -0.88 -0.85 -3.05
N ARG A 145 -1.10 -0.08 -2.00
CA ARG A 145 -2.35 0.63 -1.75
C ARG A 145 -2.06 2.13 -1.68
N ILE A 146 -2.47 2.83 -2.73
CA ILE A 146 -2.45 4.28 -2.74
C ILE A 146 -3.65 4.77 -1.94
N TRP A 147 -3.36 5.54 -0.92
CA TRP A 147 -4.31 6.20 -0.06
C TRP A 147 -4.50 7.64 -0.54
N VAL A 148 -5.77 8.02 -0.64
CA VAL A 148 -6.24 9.38 -0.88
C VAL A 148 -7.34 9.63 0.17
N PRO A 149 -7.24 10.70 0.98
CA PRO A 149 -8.24 11.01 2.00
C PRO A 149 -9.50 11.53 1.32
N LYS A 150 -10.49 10.66 1.10
CA LYS A 150 -11.72 11.01 0.36
C LYS A 150 -12.51 12.15 1.01
N ASP A 151 -12.59 12.15 2.34
CA ASP A 151 -13.33 13.17 3.09
C ASP A 151 -12.66 14.53 2.93
N PHE A 152 -11.33 14.57 3.05
CA PHE A 152 -10.57 15.79 2.82
C PHE A 152 -10.62 16.24 1.35
N GLU A 153 -10.54 15.32 0.39
CA GLU A 153 -10.69 15.63 -1.04
C GLU A 153 -12.06 16.27 -1.33
N MET A 154 -13.13 15.76 -0.71
CA MET A 154 -14.47 16.34 -0.81
C MET A 154 -14.54 17.76 -0.24
N ILE A 155 -13.96 17.98 0.94
CA ILE A 155 -13.90 19.29 1.58
C ILE A 155 -13.11 20.29 0.72
N MET A 156 -11.97 19.86 0.16
CA MET A 156 -11.18 20.67 -0.77
C MET A 156 -11.98 21.08 -2.01
N GLY A 157 -12.79 20.16 -2.56
CA GLY A 157 -13.71 20.48 -3.64
C GLY A 157 -14.74 21.55 -3.26
N ALA A 158 -15.32 21.45 -2.06
CA ALA A 158 -16.26 22.43 -1.54
C ALA A 158 -15.60 23.80 -1.31
N VAL A 159 -14.39 23.83 -0.74
CA VAL A 159 -13.60 25.05 -0.53
C VAL A 159 -13.26 25.73 -1.85
N GLN A 160 -12.84 24.97 -2.87
CA GLN A 160 -12.58 25.50 -4.22
C GLN A 160 -13.84 26.06 -4.88
N ALA A 161 -14.99 25.40 -4.71
CA ALA A 161 -16.27 25.88 -5.21
C ALA A 161 -16.75 27.14 -4.48
N ALA A 162 -16.57 27.22 -3.16
CA ALA A 162 -16.92 28.42 -2.38
C ALA A 162 -16.05 29.62 -2.78
N ARG A 163 -14.78 29.39 -3.14
CA ARG A 163 -13.86 30.43 -3.63
C ARG A 163 -14.22 30.99 -5.00
N SER A 164 -14.91 30.24 -5.86
CA SER A 164 -15.30 30.74 -7.18
C SER A 164 -16.51 31.67 -7.12
N ALA A 165 -17.22 31.71 -5.99
CA ALA A 165 -18.28 32.67 -5.74
C ALA A 165 -17.71 34.04 -5.28
N PRO A 166 -18.33 35.16 -5.68
CA PRO A 166 -17.93 36.48 -5.21
C PRO A 166 -18.13 36.60 -3.70
N ALA A 167 -17.10 37.04 -2.98
CA ALA A 167 -17.18 37.29 -1.55
C ALA A 167 -18.12 38.48 -1.26
N PRO A 168 -18.95 38.41 -0.21
CA PRO A 168 -19.76 39.54 0.23
C PRO A 168 -18.90 40.78 0.56
N SER A 169 -19.48 41.99 0.39
CA SER A 169 -18.78 43.23 0.69
C SER A 169 -18.40 43.32 2.18
N GLY A 170 -17.13 43.63 2.47
CA GLY A 170 -16.66 43.85 3.83
C GLY A 170 -16.12 42.62 4.55
N VAL A 171 -16.10 41.45 3.90
CA VAL A 171 -15.49 40.22 4.45
C VAL A 171 -14.38 39.68 3.55
N VAL A 172 -13.48 38.91 4.15
CA VAL A 172 -12.42 38.15 3.51
C VAL A 172 -12.60 36.68 3.88
N LEU A 173 -12.46 35.81 2.89
CA LEU A 173 -12.46 34.36 3.10
C LEU A 173 -11.01 33.90 3.32
N THR A 174 -10.67 33.60 4.56
CA THR A 174 -9.34 33.12 4.95
C THR A 174 -9.38 31.59 5.06
N PRO A 175 -8.55 30.85 4.31
CA PRO A 175 -8.50 29.40 4.43
C PRO A 175 -7.66 29.01 5.64
N TYR A 176 -8.10 27.96 6.31
CA TYR A 176 -7.38 27.31 7.40
C TYR A 176 -7.18 25.84 7.06
N LEU A 177 -6.02 25.31 7.42
CA LEU A 177 -5.73 23.88 7.37
C LEU A 177 -5.65 23.35 8.80
N ARG A 178 -6.20 22.15 9.01
CA ARG A 178 -5.90 21.34 10.17
C ARG A 178 -4.67 20.50 9.86
N LEU A 179 -3.62 20.69 10.64
CA LEU A 179 -2.34 20.03 10.48
C LEU A 179 -2.13 19.10 11.67
N ASP A 180 -1.85 17.83 11.36
CA ASP A 180 -1.29 16.86 12.30
C ASP A 180 0.24 16.79 12.10
N ARG A 181 0.93 16.01 12.93
CA ARG A 181 2.35 15.69 12.82
C ARG A 181 2.59 14.20 12.64
N ASP A 182 3.61 13.87 11.86
CA ASP A 182 4.20 12.53 11.91
C ASP A 182 5.25 12.39 13.02
N ALA A 183 5.77 11.17 13.18
CA ALA A 183 6.83 10.85 14.12
C ALA A 183 8.14 11.61 13.85
N GLU A 184 8.34 12.07 12.62
CA GLU A 184 9.48 12.87 12.17
C GLU A 184 9.26 14.39 12.34
N GLY A 185 8.07 14.81 12.80
CA GLY A 185 7.70 16.20 13.03
C GLY A 185 7.28 16.98 11.78
N LEU A 186 7.06 16.30 10.64
CA LEU A 186 6.50 16.89 9.43
C LEU A 186 5.00 17.08 9.60
N ARG A 187 4.48 18.14 8.99
CA ARG A 187 3.06 18.50 9.08
C ARG A 187 2.24 17.80 8.01
N ILE A 188 1.18 17.12 8.43
CA ILE A 188 0.25 16.40 7.56
C ILE A 188 -1.06 17.18 7.50
N PRO A 189 -1.50 17.65 6.33
CA PRO A 189 -2.81 18.26 6.22
C PRO A 189 -3.92 17.20 6.25
N GLU A 190 -4.87 17.39 7.15
CA GLU A 190 -6.00 16.46 7.34
C GLU A 190 -7.35 17.05 6.93
N ASP A 191 -7.51 18.36 7.13
CA ASP A 191 -8.78 19.04 6.92
C ASP A 191 -8.54 20.50 6.46
N ALA A 192 -9.55 21.10 5.83
CA ALA A 192 -9.54 22.51 5.45
C ALA A 192 -10.89 23.16 5.75
N ARG A 193 -10.85 24.44 6.10
CA ARG A 193 -12.07 25.26 6.20
C ARG A 193 -11.84 26.66 5.68
N LEU A 194 -12.91 27.32 5.28
CA LEU A 194 -12.91 28.75 4.99
C LEU A 194 -13.55 29.48 6.17
N MET A 195 -12.79 30.41 6.75
CA MET A 195 -13.29 31.32 7.77
C MET A 195 -13.68 32.64 7.12
N VAL A 196 -14.84 33.15 7.50
CA VAL A 196 -15.30 34.48 7.09
C VAL A 196 -14.78 35.48 8.12
N GLU A 197 -13.84 36.32 7.71
CA GLU A 197 -13.22 37.31 8.59
C GLU A 197 -13.61 38.72 8.12
N PRO A 198 -13.88 39.67 9.03
CA PRO A 198 -14.13 41.05 8.64
C PRO A 198 -12.88 41.64 8.00
N ARG A 199 -13.05 42.35 6.89
CA ARG A 199 -11.95 43.03 6.22
C ARG A 199 -11.45 44.16 7.13
N ARG A 200 -10.25 43.98 7.71
CA ARG A 200 -9.61 45.05 8.49
C ARG A 200 -9.38 46.25 7.59
N LYS A 201 -9.71 47.46 8.08
CA LYS A 201 -9.23 48.70 7.46
C LYS A 201 -7.70 48.70 7.54
N ARG A 202 -7.02 49.21 6.52
CA ARG A 202 -5.60 49.53 6.68
C ARG A 202 -5.53 50.59 7.78
N ASP A 203 -4.82 50.30 8.86
CA ASP A 203 -4.31 51.35 9.73
C ASP A 203 -3.25 52.08 8.91
N ASP A 204 -3.38 53.41 8.80
CA ASP A 204 -2.49 54.30 8.05
C ASP A 204 -1.05 54.31 8.61
#